data_AF-A0A3D0P5H6-F1
#
_entry.id   AF-A0A3D0P5H6-F1
#
_cell.length_a   1.000
_cell.length_b   1.000
_cell.length_c   1.000
_cell.angle_alpha   90.00
_cell.angle_beta   90.00
_cell.angle_gamma   90.00
#
_symmetry.space_group_name_H-M   'P 1'
#
loop_
_entity.id
_entity.type
_entity.pdbx_description
1 polymer ?
#
loop_
_entity_poly.entity_id
_entity_poly.type
_entity_poly.pdbx_seq_one_letter_code
_entity_poly.pdbx_strand_id
1 'polypeptide(L)'
;MFRPVGGSGSEWWYLRSSDGGNRAFAFGEATDTVVPADFTGDGKADLAFWRPASGEWFVLRSEDSTFFAFPFGAAGDVPSPADFDGDGKSDATVYRPSTNTWFTLRSSDGQVSAMPFGTAGDKPVPADYDGDGKADVAIFRPTGGSGGGEWWYLRSSDGANRAFAFGTATDLTVPGDYTGDGKADLAYFRPSTGEWYVLRSEDSSFYAFPWGASGDVPAPGDYDGDGKIDAAVFRPSNSNWFALRSTAGPLILQFGTTGDRPLPNAFVR
;
A
#
# COMPACT_ATOMS: atom_id res chain seq x y z
N MET A 1 3.19 -9.56 8.27
CA MET A 1 1.99 -9.61 9.13
C MET A 1 2.21 -8.79 10.38
N PHE A 2 1.17 -8.13 10.86
CA PHE A 2 1.17 -7.40 12.12
C PHE A 2 0.15 -8.00 13.09
N ARG A 3 0.60 -8.41 14.26
CA ARG A 3 -0.23 -8.94 15.34
C ARG A 3 -0.49 -7.85 16.37
N PRO A 4 -1.70 -7.26 16.40
CA PRO A 4 -2.04 -6.31 17.44
C PRO A 4 -2.17 -7.03 18.79
N VAL A 5 -1.41 -6.58 19.80
CA VAL A 5 -1.51 -7.06 21.19
C VAL A 5 -1.88 -5.87 22.08
N GLY A 6 -2.72 -6.08 23.09
CA GLY A 6 -3.14 -5.00 24.00
C GLY A 6 -1.96 -4.42 24.79
N GLY A 7 -1.83 -3.09 24.80
CA GLY A 7 -0.71 -2.38 25.44
C GLY A 7 0.50 -2.22 24.52
N SER A 8 1.69 -2.13 25.11
CA SER A 8 2.95 -2.18 24.38
C SER A 8 3.34 -3.65 24.13
N GLY A 9 3.58 -4.02 22.88
CA GLY A 9 3.94 -5.40 22.53
C GLY A 9 3.24 -5.97 21.31
N SER A 10 2.67 -5.14 20.43
CA SER A 10 2.27 -5.64 19.11
C SER A 10 3.50 -6.16 18.36
N GLU A 11 3.30 -7.23 17.61
CA GLU A 11 4.39 -7.97 16.99
C GLU A 11 4.30 -7.91 15.48
N TRP A 12 5.43 -7.72 14.83
CA TRP A 12 5.59 -7.91 13.41
C TRP A 12 6.13 -9.29 13.15
N TRP A 13 5.56 -9.98 12.17
CA TRP A 13 5.97 -11.31 11.74
C TRP A 13 6.14 -11.32 10.22
N TYR A 14 7.29 -11.78 9.73
CA TYR A 14 7.48 -12.00 8.30
C TYR A 14 8.32 -13.23 8.01
N LEU A 15 8.00 -13.87 6.88
CA LEU A 15 8.77 -14.95 6.29
C LEU A 15 9.61 -14.38 5.17
N ARG A 16 10.91 -14.62 5.20
CA ARG A 16 11.80 -14.20 4.11
C ARG A 16 11.73 -15.20 2.97
N SER A 17 11.47 -14.69 1.77
CA SER A 17 11.48 -15.49 0.54
C SER A 17 12.86 -16.10 0.24
N SER A 18 13.95 -15.43 0.64
CA SER A 18 15.32 -15.83 0.31
C SER A 18 15.82 -17.08 1.03
N ASP A 19 15.39 -17.30 2.27
CA ASP A 19 15.87 -18.44 3.09
C ASP A 19 14.79 -19.13 3.92
N GLY A 20 13.52 -18.71 3.79
CA GLY A 20 12.41 -19.22 4.58
C GLY A 20 12.47 -18.85 6.06
N GLY A 21 13.39 -17.98 6.46
CA GLY A 21 13.57 -17.56 7.84
C GLY A 21 12.34 -16.80 8.35
N ASN A 22 11.82 -17.23 9.49
CA ASN A 22 10.74 -16.55 10.22
C ASN A 22 11.32 -15.57 11.22
N ARG A 23 10.95 -14.30 11.13
CA ARG A 23 11.39 -13.24 12.05
C ARG A 23 10.21 -12.58 12.74
N ALA A 24 10.44 -12.20 13.99
CA ALA A 24 9.46 -11.52 14.83
C ALA A 24 10.09 -10.31 15.52
N PHE A 25 9.34 -9.20 15.59
CA PHE A 25 9.75 -7.97 16.27
C PHE A 25 8.61 -7.42 17.11
N ALA A 26 8.84 -7.18 18.41
CA ALA A 26 7.90 -6.45 19.24
C ALA A 26 8.09 -4.95 19.01
N PHE A 27 7.26 -4.36 18.14
CA PHE A 27 7.43 -2.98 17.68
C PHE A 27 6.06 -2.33 17.40
N GLY A 28 5.69 -1.37 18.25
CA GLY A 28 4.42 -0.65 18.17
C GLY A 28 3.33 -1.18 19.09
N GLU A 29 2.15 -0.58 18.94
CA GLU A 29 0.95 -0.79 19.74
C GLU A 29 -0.25 -1.14 18.85
N ALA A 30 -1.30 -1.75 19.41
CA ALA A 30 -2.46 -2.21 18.64
C ALA A 30 -3.23 -1.09 17.91
N THR A 31 -3.12 0.14 18.43
CA THR A 31 -3.77 1.35 17.91
C THR A 31 -2.95 2.09 16.85
N ASP A 32 -1.70 1.67 16.62
CA ASP A 32 -0.87 2.27 15.59
C ASP A 32 -1.38 1.89 14.19
N THR A 33 -1.24 2.83 13.24
CA THR A 33 -1.53 2.59 11.83
C THR A 33 -0.29 2.03 11.16
N VAL A 34 -0.39 0.81 10.65
CA VAL A 34 0.74 0.11 10.02
C VAL A 34 0.97 0.63 8.61
N VAL A 35 2.20 1.06 8.30
CA VAL A 35 2.57 1.70 7.03
C VAL A 35 4.00 1.35 6.58
N PRO A 36 4.29 0.06 6.33
CA PRO A 36 5.60 -0.36 5.83
C PRO A 36 5.90 0.27 4.46
N ALA A 37 7.12 0.75 4.29
CA ALA A 37 7.64 1.34 3.05
C ALA A 37 9.18 1.39 3.11
N ASP A 38 9.87 1.62 2.00
CA ASP A 38 11.34 1.74 1.99
C ASP A 38 11.76 3.16 2.39
N PHE A 39 11.87 3.45 3.69
CA PHE A 39 12.23 4.78 4.19
C PHE A 39 13.74 5.02 4.19
N THR A 40 14.55 3.98 4.04
CA THR A 40 16.02 4.05 4.04
C THR A 40 16.62 4.06 2.64
N GLY A 41 15.87 3.63 1.62
CA GLY A 41 16.31 3.50 0.24
C GLY A 41 17.16 2.25 -0.01
N ASP A 42 16.98 1.20 0.80
CA ASP A 42 17.74 -0.04 0.70
C ASP A 42 17.11 -1.07 -0.25
N GLY A 43 16.00 -0.71 -0.88
CA GLY A 43 15.25 -1.53 -1.82
C GLY A 43 14.34 -2.55 -1.14
N LYS A 44 14.12 -2.45 0.17
CA LYS A 44 13.19 -3.31 0.91
C LYS A 44 12.30 -2.46 1.81
N ALA A 45 11.06 -2.91 2.04
CA ALA A 45 10.24 -2.24 3.04
C ALA A 45 10.82 -2.35 4.45
N ASP A 46 10.91 -1.20 5.10
CA ASP A 46 11.08 -1.09 6.53
C ASP A 46 9.76 -1.40 7.25
N LEU A 47 9.87 -1.93 8.48
CA LEU A 47 8.70 -2.10 9.33
C LEU A 47 8.38 -0.76 9.96
N ALA A 48 7.23 -0.18 9.59
CA ALA A 48 6.89 1.15 10.05
C ALA A 48 5.43 1.28 10.48
N PHE A 49 5.20 2.18 11.42
CA PHE A 49 3.86 2.58 11.83
C PHE A 49 3.79 4.08 12.11
N TRP A 50 2.60 4.63 11.95
CA TRP A 50 2.25 6.00 12.33
C TRP A 50 1.31 5.96 13.54
N ARG A 51 1.60 6.74 14.57
CA ARG A 51 0.83 6.79 15.80
C ARG A 51 -0.22 7.89 15.75
N PRO A 52 -1.53 7.56 15.64
CA PRO A 52 -2.56 8.58 15.47
C PRO A 52 -2.70 9.56 16.63
N ALA A 53 -2.33 9.12 17.85
CA ALA A 53 -2.43 9.94 19.06
C ALA A 53 -1.42 11.10 19.09
N SER A 54 -0.25 10.93 18.45
CA SER A 54 0.85 11.92 18.48
C SER A 54 1.24 12.46 17.11
N GLY A 55 0.83 11.81 16.01
CA GLY A 55 1.31 12.13 14.68
C GLY A 55 2.77 11.71 14.44
N GLU A 56 3.27 10.74 15.21
CA GLU A 56 4.67 10.31 15.16
C GLU A 56 4.84 9.05 14.31
N TRP A 57 5.84 9.07 13.44
CA TRP A 57 6.26 7.92 12.64
C TRP A 57 7.37 7.17 13.35
N PHE A 58 7.32 5.85 13.30
CA PHE A 58 8.35 4.96 13.81
C PHE A 58 8.74 4.00 12.70
N VAL A 59 10.05 3.92 12.41
CA VAL A 59 10.60 3.11 11.31
C VAL A 59 11.69 2.22 11.88
N LEU A 60 11.47 0.91 11.78
CA LEU A 60 12.44 -0.14 12.10
C LEU A 60 13.09 -0.63 10.80
N ARG A 61 14.38 -0.36 10.69
CA ARG A 61 15.22 -0.51 9.51
C ARG A 61 15.36 -1.96 9.06
N SER A 62 15.18 -2.20 7.77
CA SER A 62 15.28 -3.52 7.16
C SER A 62 16.74 -4.05 7.14
N GLU A 63 17.72 -3.15 7.06
CA GLU A 63 19.13 -3.46 6.88
C GLU A 63 19.86 -3.87 8.18
N ASP A 64 19.47 -3.31 9.33
CA ASP A 64 20.19 -3.50 10.60
C ASP A 64 19.30 -3.67 11.84
N SER A 65 17.97 -3.58 11.69
CA SER A 65 17.00 -3.69 12.79
C SER A 65 17.15 -2.63 13.90
N THR A 66 17.84 -1.52 13.64
CA THR A 66 17.74 -0.31 14.46
C THR A 66 16.49 0.49 14.07
N PHE A 67 16.06 1.44 14.90
CA PHE A 67 14.89 2.25 14.57
C PHE A 67 15.13 3.74 14.75
N PHE A 68 14.33 4.55 14.07
CA PHE A 68 14.23 5.99 14.26
C PHE A 68 12.77 6.42 14.29
N ALA A 69 12.51 7.59 14.85
CA ALA A 69 11.17 8.16 14.94
C ALA A 69 11.21 9.67 14.71
N PHE A 70 10.13 10.20 14.15
CA PHE A 70 10.01 11.63 13.86
C PHE A 70 8.53 12.06 13.80
N PRO A 71 8.20 13.29 14.23
CA PRO A 71 6.84 13.79 14.20
C PRO A 71 6.49 14.35 12.81
N PHE A 72 5.43 13.83 12.18
CA PHE A 72 4.86 14.42 10.98
C PHE A 72 3.38 14.03 10.78
N GLY A 73 2.53 15.03 10.55
CA GLY A 73 1.08 14.89 10.46
C GLY A 73 0.36 15.29 11.74
N ALA A 74 -0.96 15.13 11.73
CA ALA A 74 -1.85 15.50 12.83
C ALA A 74 -2.94 14.43 13.04
N ALA A 75 -3.60 14.48 14.20
CA ALA A 75 -4.71 13.58 14.50
C ALA A 75 -5.82 13.68 13.43
N GLY A 76 -6.25 12.52 12.92
CA GLY A 76 -7.24 12.41 11.85
C GLY A 76 -6.66 12.42 10.43
N ASP A 77 -5.36 12.64 10.28
CA ASP A 77 -4.68 12.42 9.01
C ASP A 77 -4.56 10.92 8.70
N VAL A 78 -4.50 10.59 7.41
CA VAL A 78 -4.34 9.21 6.90
C VAL A 78 -2.91 9.07 6.35
N PRO A 79 -2.05 8.24 6.97
CA PRO A 79 -0.68 8.05 6.49
C PRO A 79 -0.67 7.26 5.17
N SER A 80 0.15 7.72 4.22
CA SER A 80 0.20 7.20 2.85
C SER A 80 1.60 7.37 2.25
N PRO A 81 2.64 6.73 2.81
CA PRO A 81 4.02 6.93 2.37
C PRO A 81 4.24 6.40 0.95
N ALA A 82 5.03 7.12 0.16
CA ALA A 82 5.51 6.75 -1.16
C ALA A 82 6.65 7.71 -1.58
N ASP A 83 7.42 7.37 -2.62
CA ASP A 83 8.51 8.20 -3.16
C ASP A 83 7.94 9.31 -4.07
N PHE A 84 7.54 10.45 -3.50
CA PHE A 84 6.92 11.55 -4.26
C PHE A 84 7.94 12.51 -4.87
N ASP A 85 9.18 12.53 -4.37
CA ASP A 85 10.24 13.40 -4.86
C ASP A 85 11.24 12.72 -5.81
N GLY A 86 11.22 11.39 -5.89
CA GLY A 86 11.99 10.57 -6.82
C GLY A 86 13.41 10.29 -6.36
N ASP A 87 13.69 10.38 -5.05
CA ASP A 87 15.03 10.11 -4.50
C ASP A 87 15.27 8.61 -4.21
N GLY A 88 14.27 7.77 -4.42
CA GLY A 88 14.32 6.33 -4.20
C GLY A 88 13.94 5.91 -2.78
N LYS A 89 13.59 6.83 -1.88
CA LYS A 89 13.04 6.55 -0.56
C LYS A 89 11.57 6.93 -0.50
N SER A 90 10.83 6.26 0.36
CA SER A 90 9.47 6.62 0.69
C SER A 90 9.45 7.89 1.54
N ASP A 91 8.72 8.90 1.07
CA ASP A 91 8.46 10.10 1.83
C ASP A 91 7.38 9.88 2.88
N ALA A 92 7.52 10.51 4.04
CA ALA A 92 6.46 10.53 5.04
C ALA A 92 5.34 11.44 4.56
N THR A 93 4.26 10.83 4.05
CA THR A 93 3.13 11.55 3.48
C THR A 93 1.85 11.24 4.24
N VAL A 94 1.02 12.26 4.44
CA VAL A 94 -0.32 12.13 5.01
C VAL A 94 -1.35 12.83 4.13
N TYR A 95 -2.52 12.21 3.97
CA TYR A 95 -3.72 12.86 3.45
C TYR A 95 -4.56 13.40 4.60
N ARG A 96 -4.88 14.69 4.59
CA ARG A 96 -5.73 15.35 5.58
C ARG A 96 -7.16 15.48 5.06
N PRO A 97 -8.12 14.67 5.52
CA PRO A 97 -9.49 14.70 4.99
C PRO A 97 -10.25 15.98 5.33
N SER A 98 -9.88 16.69 6.40
CA SER A 98 -10.54 17.94 6.80
C SER A 98 -10.29 19.10 5.84
N THR A 99 -9.20 19.03 5.06
CA THR A 99 -8.83 20.05 4.06
C THR A 99 -8.66 19.47 2.65
N ASN A 100 -8.82 18.16 2.48
CA ASN A 100 -8.52 17.42 1.25
C ASN A 100 -7.12 17.75 0.71
N THR A 101 -6.12 17.72 1.59
CA THR A 101 -4.75 18.14 1.28
C THR A 101 -3.77 17.04 1.60
N TRP A 102 -2.85 16.80 0.66
CA TRP A 102 -1.69 15.95 0.85
C TRP A 102 -0.56 16.78 1.44
N PHE A 103 0.06 16.29 2.50
CA PHE A 103 1.27 16.86 3.07
C PHE A 103 2.37 15.82 2.99
N THR A 104 3.49 16.17 2.39
CA THR A 104 4.63 15.27 2.19
C THR A 104 5.88 15.89 2.80
N LEU A 105 6.49 15.20 3.75
CA LEU A 105 7.83 15.50 4.23
C LEU A 105 8.82 14.74 3.36
N ARG A 106 9.50 15.47 2.48
CA ARG A 106 10.46 14.93 1.53
C ARG A 106 11.68 14.37 2.22
N SER A 107 12.03 13.15 1.88
CA SER A 107 13.17 12.42 2.43
C SER A 107 14.51 12.95 1.90
N SER A 108 14.53 13.55 0.70
CA SER A 108 15.74 14.07 0.06
C SER A 108 16.29 15.35 0.71
N ASP A 109 15.41 16.24 1.20
CA ASP A 109 15.80 17.57 1.67
C ASP A 109 15.06 18.06 2.93
N GLY A 110 14.14 17.26 3.47
CA GLY A 110 13.36 17.58 4.67
C GLY A 110 12.35 18.72 4.49
N GLN A 111 12.08 19.16 3.26
CA GLN A 111 11.07 20.17 2.99
C GLN A 111 9.66 19.55 2.99
N VAL A 112 8.68 20.36 3.40
CA VAL A 112 7.27 19.97 3.37
C VAL A 112 6.61 20.53 2.12
N SER A 113 5.99 19.67 1.33
CA SER A 113 5.07 20.08 0.27
C SER A 113 3.62 19.94 0.74
N ALA A 114 2.72 20.76 0.17
CA ALA A 114 1.29 20.70 0.44
C ALA A 114 0.53 20.78 -0.89
N MET A 115 -0.28 19.77 -1.19
CA MET A 115 -1.02 19.66 -2.45
C MET A 115 -2.51 19.41 -2.19
N PRO A 116 -3.38 20.42 -2.37
CA PRO A 116 -4.83 20.23 -2.32
C PRO A 116 -5.29 19.34 -3.47
N PHE A 117 -5.80 18.15 -3.17
CA PHE A 117 -6.32 17.22 -4.15
C PHE A 117 -7.28 16.21 -3.53
N GLY A 118 -8.46 16.08 -4.13
CA GLY A 118 -9.56 15.26 -3.63
C GLY A 118 -10.67 16.07 -2.98
N THR A 119 -11.63 15.34 -2.43
CA THR A 119 -12.86 15.83 -1.80
C THR A 119 -13.22 14.96 -0.60
N ALA A 120 -14.20 15.41 0.19
CA ALA A 120 -14.61 14.70 1.39
C ALA A 120 -15.08 13.27 1.08
N GLY A 121 -14.49 12.29 1.75
CA GLY A 121 -14.79 10.86 1.56
C GLY A 121 -13.88 10.14 0.57
N ASP A 122 -13.00 10.86 -0.14
CA ASP A 122 -11.98 10.27 -0.99
C ASP A 122 -10.91 9.54 -0.15
N LYS A 123 -10.39 8.43 -0.68
CA LYS A 123 -9.37 7.59 -0.05
C LYS A 123 -8.03 7.74 -0.80
N PRO A 124 -6.89 7.94 -0.11
CA PRO A 124 -5.58 8.03 -0.77
C PRO A 124 -5.15 6.69 -1.37
N VAL A 125 -4.64 6.71 -2.62
CA VAL A 125 -4.14 5.53 -3.36
C VAL A 125 -2.93 5.89 -4.25
N PRO A 126 -1.87 6.48 -3.69
CA PRO A 126 -0.73 6.94 -4.49
C PRO A 126 0.02 5.75 -5.10
N ALA A 127 0.50 5.94 -6.32
CA ALA A 127 1.37 5.03 -7.05
C ALA A 127 1.97 5.77 -8.26
N ASP A 128 3.00 5.23 -8.90
CA ASP A 128 3.56 5.79 -10.13
C ASP A 128 2.70 5.37 -11.34
N TYR A 129 1.64 6.12 -11.65
CA TYR A 129 0.70 5.76 -12.72
C TYR A 129 1.19 6.19 -14.11
N ASP A 130 2.22 7.04 -14.20
CA ASP A 130 2.74 7.55 -15.46
C ASP A 130 4.14 7.04 -15.84
N GLY A 131 4.82 6.37 -14.91
CA GLY A 131 6.10 5.68 -15.10
C GLY A 131 7.30 6.61 -15.04
N ASP A 132 7.20 7.74 -14.33
CA ASP A 132 8.30 8.69 -14.21
C ASP A 132 9.25 8.40 -13.03
N GLY A 133 8.96 7.35 -12.27
CA GLY A 133 9.71 6.91 -11.10
C GLY A 133 9.23 7.56 -9.80
N LYS A 134 8.23 8.44 -9.82
CA LYS A 134 7.64 9.07 -8.63
C LYS A 134 6.21 8.62 -8.42
N ALA A 135 5.82 8.55 -7.16
CA ALA A 135 4.42 8.39 -6.82
C ALA A 135 3.60 9.62 -7.24
N ASP A 136 2.48 9.38 -7.89
CA ASP A 136 1.47 10.38 -8.19
C ASP A 136 0.54 10.58 -7.00
N VAL A 137 0.11 11.82 -6.81
CA VAL A 137 -0.96 12.13 -5.86
C VAL A 137 -2.27 11.60 -6.42
N ALA A 138 -2.87 10.62 -5.75
CA ALA A 138 -4.02 9.89 -6.28
C ALA A 138 -5.05 9.54 -5.21
N ILE A 139 -6.33 9.61 -5.58
CA ILE A 139 -7.45 9.22 -4.74
C ILE A 139 -8.39 8.24 -5.44
N PHE A 140 -9.09 7.46 -4.62
CA PHE A 140 -10.28 6.72 -5.00
C PHE A 140 -11.49 7.34 -4.29
N ARG A 141 -12.47 7.75 -5.08
CA ARG A 141 -13.77 8.23 -4.65
C ARG A 141 -14.75 7.06 -4.66
N PRO A 142 -15.18 6.53 -3.51
CA PRO A 142 -16.05 5.35 -3.47
C PRO A 142 -17.41 5.55 -4.15
N THR A 143 -17.94 6.79 -4.09
CA THR A 143 -19.20 7.17 -4.70
C THR A 143 -19.02 8.47 -5.49
N GLY A 144 -18.73 8.32 -6.78
CA GLY A 144 -18.52 9.40 -7.72
C GLY A 144 -19.79 9.91 -8.40
N GLY A 145 -19.64 10.93 -9.25
CA GLY A 145 -20.75 11.51 -10.01
C GLY A 145 -21.36 10.55 -11.03
N SER A 146 -20.60 9.54 -11.44
CA SER A 146 -21.04 8.44 -12.31
C SER A 146 -21.91 7.39 -11.61
N GLY A 147 -22.07 7.44 -10.28
CA GLY A 147 -22.82 6.46 -9.50
C GLY A 147 -22.00 5.21 -9.09
N GLY A 148 -20.71 5.15 -9.44
CA GLY A 148 -19.77 4.11 -9.06
C GLY A 148 -18.49 4.67 -8.44
N GLY A 149 -17.46 3.82 -8.30
CA GLY A 149 -16.14 4.23 -7.84
C GLY A 149 -15.38 5.00 -8.93
N GLU A 150 -14.70 6.08 -8.56
CA GLU A 150 -13.89 6.89 -9.48
C GLU A 150 -12.45 7.00 -8.97
N TRP A 151 -11.50 6.79 -9.85
CA TRP A 151 -10.08 7.01 -9.61
C TRP A 151 -9.67 8.37 -10.17
N TRP A 152 -8.86 9.10 -9.42
CA TRP A 152 -8.31 10.38 -9.85
C TRP A 152 -6.84 10.46 -9.47
N TYR A 153 -5.97 10.91 -10.37
CA TYR A 153 -4.57 11.14 -10.04
C TYR A 153 -3.99 12.35 -10.79
N LEU A 154 -3.05 13.02 -10.13
CA LEU A 154 -2.23 14.08 -10.70
C LEU A 154 -0.86 13.51 -11.04
N ARG A 155 -0.54 13.49 -12.33
CA ARG A 155 0.77 13.07 -12.80
C ARG A 155 1.86 13.97 -12.26
N SER A 156 2.86 13.37 -11.63
CA SER A 156 4.03 14.03 -11.08
C SER A 156 4.90 14.66 -12.19
N SER A 157 4.93 14.04 -13.38
CA SER A 157 5.75 14.47 -14.52
C SER A 157 5.29 15.78 -15.17
N ASP A 158 3.98 16.01 -15.25
CA ASP A 158 3.41 17.17 -15.96
C ASP A 158 2.18 17.84 -15.33
N GLY A 159 1.74 17.35 -14.16
CA GLY A 159 0.59 17.89 -13.43
C GLY A 159 -0.77 17.58 -14.06
N ALA A 160 -0.84 16.76 -15.10
CA ALA A 160 -2.12 16.44 -15.72
C ALA A 160 -3.03 15.64 -14.79
N ASN A 161 -4.27 16.09 -14.64
CA ASN A 161 -5.30 15.41 -13.87
C ASN A 161 -6.01 14.35 -14.72
N ARG A 162 -6.01 13.11 -14.27
CA ARG A 162 -6.64 11.97 -14.93
C ARG A 162 -7.76 11.41 -14.07
N ALA A 163 -8.81 10.90 -14.72
CA ALA A 163 -9.98 10.36 -14.04
C ALA A 163 -10.54 9.13 -14.76
N PHE A 164 -10.93 8.11 -13.99
CA PHE A 164 -11.49 6.86 -14.51
C PHE A 164 -12.67 6.40 -13.64
N ALA A 165 -13.78 6.03 -14.27
CA ALA A 165 -14.90 5.38 -13.58
C ALA A 165 -14.65 3.87 -13.57
N PHE A 166 -14.18 3.33 -12.45
CA PHE A 166 -13.77 1.92 -12.35
C PHE A 166 -13.93 1.39 -10.91
N GLY A 167 -14.83 0.41 -10.75
CA GLY A 167 -15.15 -0.18 -9.45
C GLY A 167 -16.37 0.43 -8.77
N THR A 168 -16.55 0.09 -7.49
CA THR A 168 -17.71 0.45 -6.65
C THR A 168 -17.27 0.78 -5.23
N ALA A 169 -18.17 1.35 -4.43
CA ALA A 169 -17.86 1.80 -3.07
C ALA A 169 -17.35 0.70 -2.11
N THR A 170 -17.67 -0.57 -2.40
CA THR A 170 -17.30 -1.74 -1.59
C THR A 170 -16.01 -2.43 -2.04
N ASP A 171 -15.46 -2.03 -3.19
CA ASP A 171 -14.24 -2.62 -3.70
C ASP A 171 -13.01 -2.10 -2.90
N LEU A 172 -11.99 -2.93 -2.76
CA LEU A 172 -10.75 -2.60 -2.07
C LEU A 172 -9.67 -2.27 -3.10
N THR A 173 -9.17 -1.04 -3.07
CA THR A 173 -8.16 -0.54 -4.02
C THR A 173 -6.80 -1.15 -3.75
N VAL A 174 -6.15 -1.63 -4.81
CA VAL A 174 -4.86 -2.33 -4.79
C VAL A 174 -4.02 -1.98 -6.03
N PRO A 175 -3.73 -0.68 -6.28
CA PRO A 175 -2.94 -0.30 -7.46
C PRO A 175 -1.53 -0.91 -7.43
N GLY A 176 -0.93 -1.08 -8.60
CA GLY A 176 0.39 -1.69 -8.75
C GLY A 176 0.65 -2.12 -10.20
N ASP A 177 1.90 -2.42 -10.56
CA ASP A 177 2.25 -2.86 -11.92
C ASP A 177 1.96 -4.36 -12.10
N TYR A 178 0.73 -4.71 -12.49
CA TYR A 178 0.33 -6.10 -12.74
C TYR A 178 0.70 -6.56 -14.15
N THR A 179 0.90 -5.62 -15.08
CA THR A 179 1.21 -5.91 -16.48
C THR A 179 2.71 -6.04 -16.74
N GLY A 180 3.55 -5.45 -15.90
CA GLY A 180 5.01 -5.35 -16.00
C GLY A 180 5.46 -4.29 -16.99
N ASP A 181 4.69 -3.21 -17.16
CA ASP A 181 5.01 -2.11 -18.08
C ASP A 181 5.81 -0.97 -17.42
N GLY A 182 6.08 -1.09 -16.11
CA GLY A 182 6.77 -0.10 -15.30
C GLY A 182 5.85 0.99 -14.75
N LYS A 183 4.51 0.84 -14.88
CA LYS A 183 3.52 1.78 -14.34
C LYS A 183 2.52 1.05 -13.46
N ALA A 184 2.01 1.74 -12.46
CA ALA A 184 0.90 1.24 -11.70
C ALA A 184 -0.37 1.16 -12.56
N ASP A 185 -0.99 -0.02 -12.58
CA ASP A 185 -2.34 -0.22 -13.06
C ASP A 185 -3.35 0.19 -11.98
N LEU A 186 -4.54 0.62 -12.43
CA LEU A 186 -5.67 0.84 -11.53
C LEU A 186 -6.30 -0.52 -11.24
N ALA A 187 -6.25 -0.96 -9.99
CA ALA A 187 -6.77 -2.28 -9.64
C ALA A 187 -7.57 -2.29 -8.35
N TYR A 188 -8.54 -3.20 -8.30
CA TYR A 188 -9.31 -3.46 -7.09
C TYR A 188 -9.60 -4.95 -6.90
N PHE A 189 -9.73 -5.35 -5.64
CA PHE A 189 -10.27 -6.64 -5.22
C PHE A 189 -11.73 -6.46 -4.77
N ARG A 190 -12.62 -7.35 -5.22
CA ARG A 190 -14.03 -7.35 -4.85
C ARG A 190 -14.29 -8.39 -3.75
N PRO A 191 -14.50 -8.00 -2.48
CA PRO A 191 -14.63 -8.96 -1.38
C PRO A 191 -15.87 -9.86 -1.46
N SER A 192 -16.92 -9.43 -2.18
CA SER A 192 -18.15 -10.22 -2.33
C SER A 192 -18.01 -11.41 -3.26
N THR A 193 -17.10 -11.34 -4.24
CA THR A 193 -16.89 -12.40 -5.25
C THR A 193 -15.51 -13.04 -5.18
N GLY A 194 -14.52 -12.38 -4.55
CA GLY A 194 -13.13 -12.83 -4.57
C GLY A 194 -12.41 -12.55 -5.90
N GLU A 195 -12.96 -11.66 -6.73
CA GLU A 195 -12.41 -11.33 -8.05
C GLU A 195 -11.51 -10.10 -7.98
N TRP A 196 -10.46 -10.14 -8.79
CA TRP A 196 -9.57 -9.01 -9.05
C TRP A 196 -9.96 -8.39 -10.39
N TYR A 197 -9.84 -7.06 -10.46
CA TYR A 197 -10.05 -6.29 -11.68
C TYR A 197 -8.86 -5.35 -11.85
N VAL A 198 -8.24 -5.37 -13.03
CA VAL A 198 -7.07 -4.57 -13.36
C VAL A 198 -7.36 -3.79 -14.63
N LEU A 199 -7.40 -2.46 -14.52
CA LEU A 199 -7.46 -1.53 -15.63
C LEU A 199 -6.03 -1.13 -15.99
N ARG A 200 -5.65 -1.51 -17.20
CA ARG A 200 -4.30 -1.45 -17.74
C ARG A 200 -3.83 -0.03 -17.99
N SER A 201 -2.62 0.29 -17.52
CA SER A 201 -1.93 1.55 -17.77
C SER A 201 -1.63 1.77 -19.27
N GLU A 202 -1.43 0.69 -20.03
CA GLU A 202 -0.93 0.78 -21.41
C GLU A 202 -1.99 1.26 -22.42
N ASP A 203 -3.24 0.82 -22.23
CA ASP A 203 -4.32 1.04 -23.19
C ASP A 203 -5.71 1.32 -22.58
N SER A 204 -5.82 1.37 -21.25
CA SER A 204 -7.09 1.55 -20.52
C SER A 204 -8.15 0.47 -20.78
N SER A 205 -7.77 -0.68 -21.35
CA SER A 205 -8.60 -1.89 -21.28
C SER A 205 -8.53 -2.49 -19.88
N PHE A 206 -9.44 -3.40 -19.53
CA PHE A 206 -9.36 -4.11 -18.26
C PHE A 206 -9.55 -5.62 -18.45
N TYR A 207 -8.98 -6.38 -17.52
CA TYR A 207 -9.25 -7.79 -17.35
C TYR A 207 -9.62 -8.09 -15.90
N ALA A 208 -10.26 -9.24 -15.69
CA ALA A 208 -10.68 -9.70 -14.38
C ALA A 208 -10.38 -11.19 -14.24
N PHE A 209 -10.06 -11.62 -13.02
CA PHE A 209 -9.75 -13.01 -12.74
C PHE A 209 -10.12 -13.39 -11.30
N PRO A 210 -10.60 -14.63 -11.06
CA PRO A 210 -10.98 -15.08 -9.74
C PRO A 210 -9.77 -15.58 -8.95
N TRP A 211 -9.29 -14.78 -8.00
CA TRP A 211 -8.18 -15.18 -7.13
C TRP A 211 -8.43 -14.78 -5.67
N GLY A 212 -9.39 -15.47 -5.06
CA GLY A 212 -9.76 -15.26 -3.68
C GLY A 212 -11.12 -15.87 -3.38
N ALA A 213 -11.63 -15.59 -2.18
CA ALA A 213 -12.95 -15.97 -1.74
C ALA A 213 -13.53 -14.88 -0.83
N SER A 214 -14.82 -14.98 -0.54
CA SER A 214 -15.46 -14.07 0.43
C SER A 214 -14.79 -14.19 1.81
N GLY A 215 -14.44 -13.05 2.39
CA GLY A 215 -13.74 -12.95 3.67
C GLY A 215 -12.21 -12.99 3.56
N ASP A 216 -11.66 -13.20 2.37
CA ASP A 216 -10.23 -13.02 2.13
C ASP A 216 -9.86 -11.53 2.13
N VAL A 217 -8.63 -11.24 2.57
CA VAL A 217 -8.06 -9.89 2.61
C VAL A 217 -6.98 -9.79 1.53
N PRO A 218 -7.07 -8.84 0.58
CA PRO A 218 -6.05 -8.69 -0.46
C PRO A 218 -4.74 -8.16 0.14
N ALA A 219 -3.63 -8.70 -0.32
CA ALA A 219 -2.29 -8.32 0.07
C ALA A 219 -1.33 -8.47 -1.14
N PRO A 220 -1.56 -7.72 -2.22
CA PRO A 220 -0.74 -7.81 -3.43
C PRO A 220 0.72 -7.50 -3.15
N GLY A 221 1.62 -7.90 -4.04
CA GLY A 221 3.04 -7.59 -3.97
C GLY A 221 3.82 -8.49 -4.92
N ASP A 222 5.10 -8.21 -5.14
CA ASP A 222 5.96 -9.09 -5.92
C ASP A 222 6.47 -10.23 -5.00
N TYR A 223 5.95 -11.44 -5.18
CA TYR A 223 6.30 -12.60 -4.35
C TYR A 223 7.27 -13.58 -5.04
N ASP A 224 7.63 -13.35 -6.30
CA ASP A 224 8.64 -14.14 -7.02
C ASP A 224 9.85 -13.37 -7.57
N GLY A 225 9.87 -12.05 -7.39
CA GLY A 225 10.98 -11.16 -7.71
C GLY A 225 11.09 -10.82 -9.20
N ASP A 226 10.00 -10.90 -9.96
CA ASP A 226 9.99 -10.61 -11.40
C ASP A 226 9.70 -9.15 -11.74
N GLY A 227 9.46 -8.31 -10.74
CA GLY A 227 9.12 -6.89 -10.89
C GLY A 227 7.64 -6.64 -11.20
N LYS A 228 6.79 -7.67 -11.21
CA LYS A 228 5.34 -7.50 -11.32
C LYS A 228 4.67 -7.69 -9.97
N ILE A 229 3.53 -7.04 -9.81
CA ILE A 229 2.66 -7.25 -8.67
C ILE A 229 1.86 -8.53 -8.88
N ASP A 230 2.02 -9.47 -7.95
CA ASP A 230 1.22 -10.68 -7.87
C ASP A 230 -0.07 -10.43 -7.08
N ALA A 231 -1.17 -11.00 -7.58
CA ALA A 231 -2.40 -11.07 -6.81
C ALA A 231 -2.24 -12.06 -5.65
N ALA A 232 -2.37 -11.56 -4.42
CA ALA A 232 -2.31 -12.40 -3.24
C ALA A 232 -3.39 -12.05 -2.23
N VAL A 233 -3.87 -13.08 -1.53
CA VAL A 233 -4.87 -12.95 -0.48
C VAL A 233 -4.45 -13.71 0.78
N PHE A 234 -4.79 -13.14 1.93
CA PHE A 234 -4.77 -13.84 3.20
C PHE A 234 -6.18 -14.26 3.59
N ARG A 235 -6.35 -15.51 3.99
CA ARG A 235 -7.61 -16.07 4.47
C ARG A 235 -7.59 -16.20 5.99
N PRO A 236 -8.26 -15.29 6.73
CA PRO A 236 -8.20 -15.30 8.19
C PRO A 236 -8.77 -16.58 8.82
N SER A 237 -9.74 -17.23 8.18
CA SER A 237 -10.43 -18.41 8.73
C SER A 237 -9.53 -19.64 8.89
N ASN A 238 -8.39 -19.70 8.20
CA ASN A 238 -7.43 -20.79 8.31
C ASN A 238 -5.96 -20.33 8.33
N SER A 239 -5.72 -19.02 8.38
CA SER A 239 -4.36 -18.43 8.38
C SER A 239 -3.50 -18.83 7.17
N ASN A 240 -4.14 -19.03 6.01
CA ASN A 240 -3.44 -19.34 4.76
C ASN A 240 -3.28 -18.09 3.89
N TRP A 241 -2.10 -18.00 3.28
CA TRP A 241 -1.76 -17.11 2.19
C TRP A 241 -1.89 -17.85 0.87
N PHE A 242 -2.45 -17.17 -0.12
CA PHE A 242 -2.54 -17.62 -1.51
C PHE A 242 -1.99 -16.52 -2.40
N ALA A 243 -0.88 -16.75 -3.09
CA ALA A 243 -0.31 -15.81 -4.05
C ALA A 243 -0.29 -16.43 -5.45
N LEU A 244 -0.77 -15.70 -6.46
CA LEU A 244 -0.69 -16.07 -7.87
C LEU A 244 0.57 -15.43 -8.46
N ARG A 245 1.69 -16.12 -8.31
CA ARG A 245 2.98 -15.59 -8.74
C ARG A 245 3.11 -15.63 -10.26
N SER A 246 3.39 -14.48 -10.85
CA SER A 246 3.42 -14.19 -12.28
C SER A 246 4.31 -15.15 -13.08
N THR A 247 5.47 -15.56 -12.53
CA THR A 247 6.45 -16.43 -13.18
C THR A 247 6.71 -17.74 -12.43
N ALA A 248 6.37 -17.81 -11.14
CA ALA A 248 6.61 -18.99 -10.30
C ALA A 248 5.34 -19.83 -9.99
N GLY A 249 4.17 -19.47 -10.52
CA GLY A 249 2.92 -20.17 -10.29
C GLY A 249 2.39 -20.02 -8.86
N PRO A 250 1.27 -20.69 -8.50
CA PRO A 250 0.59 -20.41 -7.24
C PRO A 250 1.38 -20.88 -6.02
N LEU A 251 1.41 -20.03 -4.99
CA LEU A 251 1.94 -20.31 -3.66
C LEU A 251 0.78 -20.45 -2.68
N ILE A 252 0.79 -21.51 -1.87
CA ILE A 252 -0.09 -21.67 -0.71
C ILE A 252 0.78 -21.87 0.51
N LEU A 253 0.60 -21.00 1.51
CA LEU A 253 1.46 -20.98 2.68
C LEU A 253 0.64 -20.69 3.93
N GLN A 254 0.72 -21.57 4.93
CA GLN A 254 0.13 -21.27 6.23
C GLN A 254 1.10 -20.39 7.03
N PHE A 255 0.70 -19.16 7.31
CA PHE A 255 1.51 -18.22 8.09
C PHE A 255 0.64 -17.21 8.84
N GLY A 256 0.96 -17.05 10.13
CA GLY A 256 0.22 -16.19 11.04
C GLY A 256 -0.88 -16.91 11.82
N THR A 257 -1.67 -16.12 12.53
CA THR A 257 -2.72 -16.58 13.43
C THR A 257 -3.97 -15.69 13.34
N THR A 258 -5.09 -16.16 13.88
CA THR A 258 -6.35 -15.39 13.95
C THR A 258 -6.13 -14.02 14.61
N GLY A 259 -6.55 -12.96 13.93
CA GLY A 259 -6.43 -11.58 14.41
C GLY A 259 -5.20 -10.83 13.89
N ASP A 260 -4.26 -11.54 13.27
CA ASP A 260 -3.14 -10.89 12.59
C ASP A 260 -3.64 -10.13 11.36
N ARG A 261 -3.06 -8.96 11.11
CA ARG A 261 -3.30 -8.13 9.93
C ARG A 261 -2.30 -8.53 8.83
N PRO A 262 -2.75 -9.00 7.66
CA PRO A 262 -1.87 -9.21 6.53
C PRO A 262 -1.39 -7.85 6.03
N LEU A 263 -0.14 -7.83 5.58
CA LEU A 263 0.44 -6.65 4.95
C LEU A 263 0.91 -7.09 3.56
N PRO A 264 0.67 -6.28 2.52
CA PRO A 264 1.32 -6.41 1.22
C PRO A 264 2.82 -6.64 1.38
N ASN A 265 3.44 -7.33 0.43
CA ASN A 265 4.89 -7.21 0.27
C ASN A 265 5.14 -5.79 -0.24
N ALA A 266 5.39 -4.86 0.69
CA ALA A 266 5.62 -3.47 0.35
C ALA A 266 7.00 -3.38 -0.30
N PHE A 267 7.04 -2.88 -1.54
CA PHE A 267 8.25 -2.59 -2.31
C PHE A 267 9.16 -3.78 -2.63
N VAL A 268 8.94 -4.36 -3.81
CA VAL A 268 10.04 -4.72 -4.71
C VAL A 268 9.77 -3.89 -5.97
N ARG A 269 10.65 -2.93 -6.27
CA ARG A 269 10.69 -2.28 -7.60
C ARG A 269 11.33 -3.26 -8.58
#